data_AF-A0A2E7LV57-F1
#
_entry.id   AF-A0A2E7LV57-F1
#
_cell.length_a   1.000
_cell.length_b   1.000
_cell.length_c   1.000
_cell.angle_alpha   90.00
_cell.angle_beta   90.00
_cell.angle_gamma   90.00
#
_symmetry.space_group_name_H-M   'P 1'
#
loop_
_entity.id
_entity.type
_entity.pdbx_description
1 polymer ?
#
loop_
_entity_poly.entity_id
_entity_poly.type
_entity_poly.pdbx_seq_one_letter_code
_entity_poly.pdbx_strand_id
1 'polypeptide(L)'
;MTFYYQTRSWNSQPQISEETINLWKHLAEKKNWRITQLPNGFYQTEYQDPEDDTWHDVTRRETIEGAEQAIDGSVEHYAKKVDFLKGPKVVKTFK
;
A
#
# COMPACT_ATOMS: atom_id res chain seq x y z
N MET A 1 -19.06 23.40 40.88
CA MET A 1 -17.79 22.99 40.25
C MET A 1 -18.03 22.83 38.77
N THR A 2 -17.44 23.67 37.94
CA THR A 2 -17.52 23.58 36.48
C THR A 2 -16.31 22.78 35.99
N PHE A 3 -16.56 21.61 35.39
CA PHE A 3 -15.50 20.78 34.80
C PHE A 3 -15.21 21.29 33.38
N TYR A 4 -14.01 21.83 33.17
CA TYR A 4 -13.51 22.15 31.84
C TYR A 4 -12.90 20.90 31.22
N TYR A 5 -13.56 20.31 30.21
CA TYR A 5 -12.99 19.24 29.42
C TYR A 5 -12.03 19.83 28.39
N GLN A 6 -10.73 19.77 28.67
CA GLN A 6 -9.69 20.14 27.71
C GLN A 6 -9.43 18.94 26.78
N THR A 7 -10.00 18.97 25.57
CA THR A 7 -9.65 17.99 24.53
C THR A 7 -8.27 18.35 23.98
N ARG A 8 -7.26 17.52 24.28
CA ARG A 8 -5.95 17.63 23.63
C ARG A 8 -6.04 16.92 22.29
N SER A 9 -6.27 17.66 21.20
CA SER A 9 -6.05 17.09 19.87
C SER A 9 -4.56 16.96 19.65
N TRP A 10 -4.06 15.72 19.69
CA TRP A 10 -2.71 15.42 19.29
C TRP A 10 -2.71 15.40 17.75
N ASN A 11 -2.22 16.45 17.10
CA ASN A 11 -1.89 16.40 15.67
C ASN A 11 -0.59 15.61 15.52
N SER A 12 -0.68 14.30 15.70
CA SER A 12 0.43 13.34 15.63
C SER A 12 0.40 12.60 14.30
N GLN A 13 0.38 13.34 13.19
CA GLN A 13 0.57 12.71 11.89
C GLN A 13 2.08 12.70 11.60
N PRO A 14 2.79 11.58 11.80
CA PRO A 14 4.21 11.51 11.52
C PRO A 14 4.46 11.87 10.06
N GLN A 15 5.50 12.68 9.80
CA GLN A 15 5.95 12.94 8.44
C GLN A 15 6.43 11.61 7.85
N ILE A 16 5.89 11.27 6.69
CA ILE A 16 6.22 10.02 5.99
C ILE A 16 7.68 10.12 5.52
N SER A 17 8.52 9.14 5.86
CA SER A 17 9.92 9.13 5.41
C SER A 17 10.02 8.93 3.91
N GLU A 18 11.08 9.44 3.29
CA GLU A 18 11.34 9.27 1.86
C GLU A 18 11.46 7.80 1.46
N GLU A 19 12.06 6.97 2.31
CA GLU A 19 12.14 5.51 2.16
C GLU A 19 10.74 4.88 2.04
N THR A 20 9.80 5.31 2.89
CA THR A 20 8.42 4.81 2.85
C THR A 20 7.72 5.21 1.55
N ILE A 21 7.98 6.43 1.04
CA ILE A 21 7.43 6.90 -0.23
C ILE A 21 7.99 6.09 -1.39
N ASN A 22 9.29 5.79 -1.37
CA ASN A 22 9.95 4.97 -2.39
C ASN A 22 9.42 3.53 -2.38
N LEU A 23 9.21 2.95 -1.19
CA LEU A 23 8.58 1.65 -1.05
C LEU A 23 7.16 1.65 -1.63
N TRP A 24 6.34 2.66 -1.36
CA TRP A 24 4.99 2.73 -1.94
C TRP A 24 4.99 2.87 -3.46
N LYS A 25 5.93 3.65 -4.02
CA LYS A 25 6.10 3.73 -5.48
C LYS A 25 6.48 2.37 -6.07
N HIS A 26 7.39 1.65 -5.42
CA HIS A 26 7.79 0.31 -5.84
C HIS A 26 6.61 -0.67 -5.81
N LEU A 27 5.85 -0.69 -4.72
CA LEU A 27 4.70 -1.59 -4.56
C LEU A 27 3.52 -1.24 -5.48
N ALA A 28 3.43 0.00 -5.96
CA ALA A 28 2.42 0.43 -6.93
C ALA A 28 2.67 -0.12 -8.35
N GLU A 29 3.79 -0.80 -8.60
CA GLU A 29 4.06 -1.41 -9.91
C GLU A 29 3.83 -2.92 -9.85
N LYS A 30 2.83 -3.43 -10.57
CA LYS A 30 2.47 -4.86 -10.61
C LYS A 30 3.63 -5.78 -11.01
N LYS A 31 4.61 -5.29 -11.77
CA LYS A 31 5.78 -6.07 -12.21
C LYS A 31 6.67 -6.53 -11.04
N ASN A 32 6.62 -5.84 -9.90
CA ASN A 32 7.41 -6.17 -8.71
C ASN A 32 6.72 -7.22 -7.83
N TRP A 33 5.59 -7.77 -8.30
CA TRP A 33 4.83 -8.80 -7.62
C TRP A 33 4.93 -10.12 -8.36
N ARG A 34 4.89 -11.22 -7.59
CA ARG A 34 4.78 -12.57 -8.14
C ARG A 34 3.83 -13.42 -7.31
N ILE A 35 3.39 -14.51 -7.91
CA ILE A 35 2.59 -15.53 -7.26
C ILE A 35 3.41 -16.81 -7.20
N THR A 36 3.68 -17.28 -5.98
CA THR A 36 4.44 -18.50 -5.72
C THR A 36 3.47 -19.59 -5.27
N GLN A 37 3.49 -20.75 -5.92
CA GLN A 37 2.71 -21.90 -5.47
C GLN A 37 3.47 -22.64 -4.35
N LEU A 38 2.83 -22.82 -3.21
CA LEU A 38 3.40 -23.54 -2.08
C LEU A 38 3.13 -25.05 -2.18
N PRO A 39 3.96 -25.91 -1.55
CA PRO A 39 3.78 -27.36 -1.57
C PRO A 39 2.44 -27.86 -1.00
N ASN A 40 1.76 -27.03 -0.21
CA ASN A 40 0.45 -27.30 0.37
C ASN A 40 -0.71 -26.95 -0.57
N GLY A 41 -0.44 -26.50 -1.80
CA GLY A 41 -1.45 -26.17 -2.81
C GLY A 41 -1.98 -24.73 -2.75
N PHE A 42 -1.55 -23.92 -1.78
CA PHE A 42 -1.92 -22.50 -1.70
C PHE A 42 -1.02 -21.64 -2.58
N TYR A 43 -1.55 -20.51 -3.01
CA TYR A 43 -0.83 -19.48 -3.77
C TYR A 43 -0.45 -18.33 -2.84
N GLN A 44 0.83 -18.03 -2.75
CA GLN A 44 1.38 -16.93 -1.97
C GLN A 44 1.68 -15.75 -2.88
N THR A 45 1.18 -14.57 -2.54
CA THR A 45 1.53 -13.32 -3.22
C THR A 45 2.75 -12.72 -2.56
N GLU A 46 3.79 -12.42 -3.34
CA GLU A 46 5.06 -11.87 -2.85
C GLU A 46 5.40 -10.59 -3.61
N TYR A 47 6.07 -9.66 -2.94
CA TYR A 47 6.70 -8.50 -3.60
C TYR A 47 8.21 -8.55 -3.45
N GLN A 48 8.91 -8.00 -4.44
CA GLN A 48 10.37 -7.88 -4.41
C GLN A 48 10.77 -6.70 -3.54
N ASP A 49 11.83 -6.87 -2.73
CA ASP A 49 12.42 -5.77 -2.00
C ASP A 49 13.08 -4.77 -2.99
N PRO A 50 12.95 -3.45 -2.78
CA PRO A 50 13.59 -2.46 -3.65
C PRO A 50 15.11 -2.41 -3.52
N GLU A 51 15.69 -2.85 -2.39
CA GLU A 51 17.12 -2.79 -2.13
C GLU A 51 17.81 -4.15 -2.31
N ASP A 52 17.10 -5.22 -1.97
CA ASP A 52 17.60 -6.60 -2.04
C ASP A 52 16.82 -7.46 -3.05
N ASP A 53 17.42 -8.54 -3.57
CA ASP A 53 16.69 -9.53 -4.39
C ASP A 53 15.84 -10.51 -3.54
N THR A 54 15.35 -10.01 -2.40
CA THR A 54 14.54 -10.76 -1.45
C THR A 54 13.07 -10.60 -1.79
N TRP A 55 12.28 -11.65 -1.60
CA TRP A 55 10.85 -11.64 -1.84
C TRP A 55 10.09 -11.81 -0.53
N HIS A 56 9.22 -10.86 -0.24
CA HIS A 56 8.45 -10.82 1.00
C HIS A 56 7.03 -11.30 0.78
N ASP A 57 6.53 -12.17 1.65
CA ASP A 57 5.18 -12.71 1.57
C ASP A 57 4.14 -11.75 2.14
N VAL A 58 2.98 -11.64 1.45
CA VAL A 58 1.91 -10.70 1.83
C VAL A 58 0.62 -11.42 2.18
N THR A 59 0.10 -12.22 1.25
CA THR A 59 -1.16 -12.95 1.44
C THR A 59 -1.08 -14.36 0.87
N ARG A 60 -1.91 -15.26 1.39
CA ARG A 60 -2.08 -16.62 0.88
C ARG A 60 -3.53 -16.82 0.43
N ARG A 61 -3.72 -17.40 -0.74
CA ARG A 61 -5.03 -17.64 -1.38
C ARG A 61 -5.10 -19.07 -1.91
N GLU A 62 -6.33 -19.58 -2.03
CA GLU A 62 -6.58 -20.94 -2.55
C GLU A 62 -6.56 -20.99 -4.08
N THR A 63 -6.82 -19.86 -4.75
CA THR A 63 -6.89 -19.77 -6.22
C THR A 63 -5.91 -18.74 -6.77
N ILE A 64 -5.45 -18.96 -8.01
CA ILE A 64 -4.58 -18.01 -8.74
C ILE A 64 -5.33 -16.70 -8.97
N GLU A 65 -6.60 -16.77 -9.37
CA GLU A 65 -7.44 -15.59 -9.60
C GLU A 65 -7.59 -14.75 -8.33
N GLY A 66 -7.77 -15.39 -7.17
CA GLY A 66 -7.85 -14.69 -5.89
C GLY A 66 -6.53 -14.04 -5.48
N ALA A 67 -5.40 -14.67 -5.83
CA ALA A 67 -4.07 -14.09 -5.64
C ALA A 67 -3.83 -12.89 -6.55
N GLU A 68 -4.24 -12.96 -7.82
CA GLU A 68 -4.14 -11.85 -8.76
C GLU A 68 -5.00 -10.65 -8.33
N GLN A 69 -6.24 -10.88 -7.92
CA GLN A 69 -7.12 -9.83 -7.40
C GLN A 69 -6.53 -9.16 -6.14
N ALA A 70 -5.86 -9.93 -5.27
CA ALA A 70 -5.20 -9.39 -4.08
C ALA A 70 -4.00 -8.50 -4.45
N ILE A 71 -3.24 -8.87 -5.49
CA ILE A 71 -2.15 -8.05 -6.03
C ILE A 71 -2.71 -6.77 -6.64
N ASP A 72 -3.74 -6.85 -7.48
CA ASP A 72 -4.36 -5.68 -8.12
C ASP A 72 -4.90 -4.69 -7.09
N GLY A 73 -5.57 -5.19 -6.04
CA GLY A 73 -6.05 -4.36 -4.93
C GLY A 73 -4.91 -3.71 -4.14
N SER A 74 -3.79 -4.42 -3.97
CA SER A 74 -2.60 -3.89 -3.28
C SER A 74 -1.93 -2.79 -4.12
N VAL A 75 -1.75 -3.02 -5.42
CA VAL A 75 -1.22 -2.04 -6.37
C VAL A 75 -2.07 -0.77 -6.40
N GLU A 76 -3.40 -0.92 -6.49
CA GLU A 76 -4.32 0.22 -6.46
C GLU A 76 -4.24 1.00 -5.14
N HIS A 77 -4.12 0.29 -4.01
CA HIS A 77 -3.98 0.89 -2.69
C HIS A 77 -2.71 1.76 -2.60
N TYR A 78 -1.57 1.26 -3.05
CA TYR A 78 -0.31 2.01 -3.03
C TYR A 78 -0.28 3.14 -4.06
N ALA A 79 -0.87 2.94 -5.25
CA ALA A 79 -1.04 4.00 -6.24
C ALA A 79 -1.84 5.19 -5.68
N LYS A 80 -2.95 4.91 -4.99
CA LYS A 80 -3.75 5.95 -4.30
C LYS A 80 -2.96 6.69 -3.22
N LYS A 81 -2.13 5.98 -2.45
CA LYS A 81 -1.24 6.62 -1.46
C LYS A 81 -0.22 7.55 -2.12
N VAL A 82 0.41 7.10 -3.21
CA VAL A 82 1.37 7.93 -3.96
C VAL A 82 0.68 9.15 -4.58
N ASP A 83 -0.54 9.01 -5.08
CA ASP A 83 -1.31 10.14 -5.62
C ASP A 83 -1.77 11.11 -4.53
N PHE A 84 -2.13 10.62 -3.35
CA PHE A 84 -2.47 11.46 -2.21
C PHE A 84 -1.29 12.36 -1.79
N LEU A 85 -0.06 11.87 -1.90
CA LEU A 85 1.15 12.65 -1.62
C LEU A 85 1.36 13.81 -2.61
N LYS A 86 0.84 13.74 -3.84
CA LYS A 86 0.95 14.81 -4.84
C LYS A 86 0.03 16.00 -4.55
N GLY A 87 -0.89 15.86 -3.58
CA GLY A 87 -1.83 16.90 -3.20
C GLY A 87 -3.09 16.96 -4.07
N PRO A 88 -3.98 17.94 -3.82
CA PRO A 88 -5.26 18.02 -4.51
C PRO A 88 -5.08 18.34 -6.00
N LYS A 89 -5.72 17.53 -6.85
CA LYS A 89 -5.73 17.73 -8.31
C LYS A 89 -6.99 18.49 -8.71
N VAL A 90 -6.84 19.59 -9.46
CA VAL A 90 -7.98 20.29 -10.07
C VAL A 90 -8.49 19.44 -11.24
N VAL A 91 -9.70 18.90 -11.09
CA VAL A 91 -10.31 18.00 -12.10
C VAL A 91 -11.21 18.77 -13.08
N LYS A 92 -11.85 19.84 -12.62
CA LYS A 92 -12.78 20.63 -13.44
C LYS A 92 -12.90 22.03 -12.89
N THR A 93 -12.88 23.02 -13.78
CA THR A 93 -13.23 24.41 -13.47
C THR A 93 -14.48 24.76 -14.26
N PHE A 94 -15.46 25.38 -13.60
CA PHE A 94 -16.62 25.96 -14.26
C PHE A 94 -16.34 27.46 -14.46
N LYS A 95 -16.59 27.97 -15.67
CA LYS A 95 -16.55 29.41 -15.99
C LYS A 95 -17.97 29.94 -16.02
#